data_AF-A0A957VME8-F1
#
_entry.id   AF-A0A957VME8-F1
#
_cell.length_a   1.000
_cell.length_b   1.000
_cell.length_c   1.000
_cell.angle_alpha   90.00
_cell.angle_beta   90.00
_cell.angle_gamma   90.00
#
_symmetry.space_group_name_H-M   'P 1'
#
loop_
_entity.id
_entity.type
_entity.pdbx_description
1 polymer ?
#
loop_
_entity_poly.entity_id
_entity_poly.type
_entity_poly.pdbx_seq_one_letter_code
_entity_poly.pdbx_strand_id
1 'polypeptide(L)'
;MSKSGRMTLSRVFVILALLLGAIYSGAPVLWMVSSSLKSNTEIFAYPPRLFSDSMSLGAYLAVVTNSEKVRFFINSYLVALLVT
;
A
#
# COMPACT_ATOMS: atom_id res chain seq x y z
N MET A 1 -42.57 1.88 -4.65
CA MET A 1 -41.35 2.56 -5.20
C MET A 1 -41.29 2.32 -6.70
N SER A 2 -41.24 3.38 -7.51
CA SER A 2 -41.04 3.27 -8.97
C SER A 2 -39.79 2.43 -9.27
N LYS A 3 -39.83 1.56 -10.29
CA LYS A 3 -38.69 0.72 -10.71
C LYS A 3 -37.38 1.52 -10.83
N SER A 4 -37.47 2.78 -11.26
CA SER A 4 -36.34 3.72 -11.35
C SER A 4 -35.69 4.03 -10.00
N GLY A 5 -36.49 4.30 -8.95
CA GLY A 5 -35.97 4.62 -7.61
C GLY A 5 -35.29 3.43 -6.92
N ARG A 6 -35.72 2.19 -7.22
CA ARG A 6 -35.08 0.97 -6.72
C ARG A 6 -33.69 0.76 -7.34
N MET A 7 -33.53 1.07 -8.63
CA MET A 7 -32.23 0.97 -9.33
C MET A 7 -31.22 2.00 -8.83
N THR A 8 -31.64 3.24 -8.56
CA THR A 8 -30.76 4.28 -8.01
C THR A 8 -30.26 3.91 -6.60
N LEU A 9 -31.15 3.40 -5.74
CA LEU A 9 -30.79 3.01 -4.38
C LEU A 9 -29.79 1.84 -4.37
N SER A 10 -30.00 0.82 -5.19
CA SER A 10 -29.06 -0.30 -5.32
C SER A 10 -27.69 0.18 -5.81
N ARG A 11 -27.63 1.13 -6.76
CA ARG A 11 -26.36 1.69 -7.23
C ARG A 11 -25.61 2.43 -6.12
N VAL A 12 -26.31 3.21 -5.29
CA VAL A 12 -25.70 3.90 -4.14
C VAL A 12 -25.08 2.89 -3.17
N PHE A 13 -25.80 1.83 -2.81
CA PHE A 13 -25.27 0.79 -1.92
C PHE A 13 -24.05 0.07 -2.51
N VAL A 14 -24.07 -0.25 -3.81
CA VAL A 14 -22.91 -0.85 -4.49
C VAL A 14 -21.71 0.08 -4.45
N ILE A 15 -21.88 1.38 -4.74
CA ILE A 15 -20.79 2.35 -4.68
C ILE A 15 -20.24 2.47 -3.26
N LEU A 16 -21.09 2.54 -2.24
CA LEU A 16 -20.65 2.57 -0.85
C LEU A 16 -19.88 1.31 -0.46
N ALA A 17 -20.35 0.13 -0.87
CA ALA A 17 -19.64 -1.12 -0.62
C ALA A 17 -18.27 -1.16 -1.32
N LEU A 18 -18.19 -0.68 -2.56
CA LEU A 18 -16.92 -0.56 -3.28
C LEU A 18 -15.96 0.42 -2.61
N LEU A 19 -16.44 1.58 -2.15
CA LEU A 19 -15.64 2.56 -1.42
C LEU A 19 -15.12 2.00 -0.11
N LEU A 20 -15.96 1.28 0.65
CA LEU A 20 -15.55 0.61 1.88
C LEU A 20 -14.50 -0.47 1.60
N GLY A 21 -14.70 -1.30 0.57
CA GLY A 21 -13.71 -2.29 0.15
C GLY A 21 -12.39 -1.66 -0.29
N ALA A 22 -12.45 -0.53 -1.01
CA ALA A 22 -11.27 0.22 -1.45
C ALA A 22 -10.52 0.85 -0.27
N ILE A 23 -11.23 1.42 0.71
CA ILE A 23 -10.59 1.95 1.92
C ILE A 23 -9.98 0.82 2.74
N TYR A 24 -10.71 -0.29 2.92
CA TYR A 24 -10.24 -1.45 3.67
C TYR A 24 -8.95 -2.05 3.10
N SER A 25 -8.89 -2.22 1.78
CA SER A 25 -7.72 -2.76 1.10
C SER A 25 -6.62 -1.71 0.85
N GLY A 26 -6.99 -0.46 0.62
CA GLY A 26 -6.08 0.65 0.34
C GLY A 26 -5.39 1.22 1.58
N ALA A 27 -6.06 1.24 2.73
CA ALA A 27 -5.48 1.73 3.98
C ALA A 27 -4.15 1.04 4.37
N PRO A 28 -4.03 -0.31 4.37
CA PRO A 28 -2.75 -0.95 4.66
C PRO A 28 -1.68 -0.66 3.60
N VAL A 29 -2.06 -0.49 2.33
CA VAL A 29 -1.13 -0.11 1.25
C VAL A 29 -0.60 1.31 1.48
N LEU A 30 -1.49 2.26 1.80
CA LEU A 30 -1.11 3.63 2.13
C LEU A 30 -0.19 3.67 3.37
N TRP A 31 -0.50 2.87 4.38
CA TRP A 31 0.35 2.74 5.57
C TRP A 31 1.73 2.17 5.24
N MET A 32 1.81 1.18 4.35
CA MET A 32 3.06 0.58 3.90
C MET A 32 3.95 1.59 3.18
N VAL A 33 3.40 2.38 2.25
CA VAL A 33 4.13 3.44 1.54
C VAL A 33 4.58 4.55 2.47
N SER A 34 3.73 4.97 3.41
CA SER A 34 4.11 5.93 4.44
C SER A 34 5.26 5.40 5.29
N SER A 35 5.19 4.14 5.72
CA SER A 35 6.17 3.54 6.63
C SER A 35 7.50 3.22 5.97
N SER A 36 7.52 2.91 4.67
CA SER A 36 8.78 2.70 3.92
C SER A 36 9.63 3.97 3.80
N LEU A 37 9.04 5.14 4.02
CA LEU A 37 9.72 6.43 4.03
C LEU A 37 10.14 6.88 5.43
N LYS A 38 9.63 6.25 6.50
CA LYS A 38 9.95 6.61 7.89
C LYS A 38 11.28 6.01 8.33
N SER A 39 11.91 6.66 9.31
CA SER A 39 12.98 6.05 10.09
C SER A 39 12.47 4.92 10.99
N ASN A 40 13.34 3.98 11.34
CA ASN A 40 12.99 2.81 12.17
C ASN A 40 12.40 3.19 13.53
N THR A 41 12.83 4.31 14.11
CA THR A 41 12.33 4.80 15.41
C THR A 41 10.92 5.35 15.31
N GLU A 42 10.57 6.02 14.21
CA GLU A 42 9.24 6.63 14.02
C GLU A 42 8.16 5.63 13.61
N ILE A 43 8.53 4.48 13.06
CA ILE A 43 7.57 3.40 12.75
C ILE A 43 6.83 2.93 14.01
N PHE A 44 7.49 2.97 15.17
CA PHE A 44 6.92 2.57 16.47
C PHE A 44 6.42 3.76 17.31
N ALA A 45 6.41 4.98 16.76
CA ALA A 45 5.95 6.16 17.49
C ALA A 45 4.43 6.12 17.75
N TYR A 46 4.02 6.63 18.92
CA TYR A 46 2.61 6.81 19.29
C TYR A 46 2.29 8.29 19.53
N PRO A 47 1.25 8.86 18.90
CA PRO A 47 0.33 8.22 17.96
C PRO A 47 0.99 7.94 16.59
N PRO A 48 0.54 6.90 15.86
CA PRO A 48 1.03 6.62 14.51
C PRO A 48 0.70 7.78 13.57
N ARG A 49 1.70 8.27 12.84
CA ARG A 49 1.54 9.38 11.89
C ARG A 49 1.61 8.87 10.45
N LEU A 50 0.69 9.33 9.60
CA LEU A 50 0.73 9.05 8.16
C LEU A 50 1.81 9.82 7.43
N PHE A 51 2.10 11.05 7.86
CA PHE A 51 3.20 11.85 7.35
C PHE A 51 4.12 12.16 8.52
N SER A 52 5.41 11.93 8.32
CA SER A 52 6.42 12.05 9.36
C SER A 52 7.50 13.01 8.92
N ASP A 53 8.11 13.71 9.88
CA ASP A 53 9.15 14.68 9.58
C ASP A 53 10.45 13.98 9.10
N SER A 54 10.63 12.68 9.41
CA SER A 54 11.77 11.88 8.94
C SER A 54 11.61 11.23 7.56
N MET A 55 10.60 11.62 6.77
CA MET A 55 10.38 11.05 5.44
C MET A 55 11.64 11.15 4.58
N SER A 56 12.20 10.00 4.19
CA SER A 56 13.45 9.92 3.44
C SER A 56 13.48 8.72 2.51
N LEU A 57 14.33 8.79 1.48
CA LEU A 57 14.64 7.66 0.60
C LEU A 57 15.82 6.82 1.11
N GLY A 58 16.28 7.04 2.35
CA GLY A 58 17.46 6.38 2.90
C GLY A 58 17.31 4.85 2.96
N ALA A 59 16.13 4.35 3.34
CA ALA A 59 15.85 2.92 3.35
C ALA A 59 15.90 2.31 1.94
N TYR A 60 15.39 3.02 0.94
CA TYR A 60 15.47 2.60 -0.46
C TYR A 60 16.91 2.55 -0.95
N LEU A 61 17.69 3.60 -0.69
CA LEU A 61 19.10 3.66 -1.05
C LEU A 61 19.86 2.48 -0.43
N ALA A 62 19.67 2.23 0.87
CA ALA A 62 20.32 1.13 1.58
C ALA A 62 20.01 -0.25 0.97
N VAL A 63 18.80 -0.47 0.46
CA VAL A 63 18.41 -1.71 -0.20
C VAL A 63 19.06 -1.83 -1.58
N VAL A 64 19.03 -0.78 -2.41
CA VAL A 64 19.56 -0.84 -3.79
C VAL A 64 21.08 -0.80 -3.84
N THR A 65 21.76 -0.27 -2.83
CA THR A 65 23.22 -0.31 -2.73
C THR A 65 23.73 -1.62 -2.10
N ASN A 66 22.85 -2.44 -1.53
CA ASN A 66 23.22 -3.74 -0.98
C ASN A 66 23.17 -4.81 -2.07
N SER A 67 24.35 -5.29 -2.49
CA SER A 67 24.50 -6.27 -3.57
C SER A 67 23.76 -7.59 -3.32
N GLU A 68 23.68 -8.04 -2.06
CA GLU A 68 22.95 -9.25 -1.69
C GLU A 68 21.43 -9.06 -1.87
N LYS A 69 20.89 -7.93 -1.42
CA LYS A 69 19.46 -7.61 -1.58
C LYS A 69 19.08 -7.47 -3.05
N VAL A 70 19.89 -6.77 -3.84
CA VAL A 70 19.70 -6.66 -5.30
C VAL A 70 19.70 -8.04 -5.95
N ARG A 71 20.62 -8.92 -5.56
CA ARG A 71 20.65 -10.30 -6.07
C ARG A 71 19.38 -11.07 -5.75
N PHE A 72 18.78 -10.87 -4.56
CA PHE A 72 17.50 -11.48 -4.23
C PHE A 72 16.39 -11.01 -5.16
N PHE A 73 16.29 -9.71 -5.45
CA PHE A 73 15.33 -9.19 -6.42
C PHE A 73 15.54 -9.83 -7.80
N ILE A 74 16.77 -9.82 -8.31
CA ILE A 74 17.08 -10.41 -9.64
C ILE A 74 16.69 -11.88 -9.70
N ASN A 75 17.09 -12.68 -8.69
CA ASN A 75 16.75 -14.09 -8.64
C ASN A 75 15.23 -14.33 -8.65
N SER A 76 14.49 -13.57 -7.85
CA SER A 76 13.03 -13.68 -7.80
C SER A 76 12.37 -13.29 -9.14
N TYR A 77 12.84 -12.23 -9.80
CA TYR A 77 12.33 -11.84 -11.12
C TYR A 77 12.63 -12.89 -12.19
N LEU A 78 13.85 -13.44 -12.22
CA LEU A 78 14.22 -14.49 -13.16
C LEU A 78 13.35 -15.73 -12.99
N VAL A 79 13.16 -16.19 -11.75
CA VAL A 79 12.29 -17.35 -11.48
C VAL A 79 10.85 -17.06 -11.89
N ALA A 80 10.30 -15.90 -11.52
CA ALA A 80 8.94 -15.53 -11.89
C ALA A 80 8.75 -15.52 -13.41
N LEU A 81 9.69 -14.96 -14.17
CA LEU A 81 9.60 -14.88 -15.63
C LEU A 81 9.81 -16.22 -16.34
N LEU A 82 10.65 -17.09 -15.80
CA LEU A 82 10.97 -18.38 -16.43
C LEU A 82 9.95 -19.48 -16.12
N VAL A 83 9.20 -19.34 -15.02
CA VAL A 83 8.23 -20.33 -14.56
C VAL A 83 6.79 -19.99 -14.94
N THR A 84 6.48 -18.69 -15.14
CA THR A 84 5.16 -18.24 -15.64
C THR A 84 4.96 -18.65 -17.10
#